data_AF-A0A385TH05-F1
#
_entry.id   AF-A0A385TH05-F1
#
_cell.length_a   1.000
_cell.length_b   1.000
_cell.length_c   1.000
_cell.angle_alpha   90.00
_cell.angle_beta   90.00
_cell.angle_gamma   90.00
#
_symmetry.space_group_name_H-M   'P 1'
#
loop_
_entity.id
_entity.type
_entity.pdbx_description
1 polymer ?
#
loop_
_entity_poly.entity_id
_entity_poly.type
_entity_poly.pdbx_seq_one_letter_code
_entity_poly.pdbx_strand_id
1 'polypeptide(L)'
;MLRMLLGEQPRQNNGLLEEAIESMVKTTRLLQKEMDKNQDPTHDFRKLEIWTRGLIVSLDELEQSWNAAKHFSQSVQSGYIDDMSIQEQGEYQRYVYFYKNGFIRVFSILDKLGTVLNDLFDLHTSKVKAHFSYFTVLRQFRFLKAHGELAEELEAIKDRYKAPLNALRKRRNAEIHYMNSEMQDDLWQRHQGLSDKIELEDIDKHLDDLQQGIDMVCRSLAASYKYTNKLWTENGVRA
;
A
#
# COMPACT_ATOMS: atom_id res chain seq x y z
N MET A 1 -15.23 6.93 2.27
CA MET A 1 -16.50 6.26 2.62
C MET A 1 -16.56 5.94 4.11
N LEU A 2 -15.57 5.22 4.65
CA LEU A 2 -15.55 4.76 6.05
C LEU A 2 -15.56 5.88 7.09
N ARG A 3 -14.85 7.00 6.85
CA ARG A 3 -14.86 8.18 7.75
C ARG A 3 -16.26 8.66 8.13
N MET A 4 -17.19 8.70 7.17
CA MET A 4 -18.56 9.14 7.45
C MET A 4 -19.32 8.14 8.34
N LEU A 5 -19.02 6.84 8.25
CA LEU A 5 -19.60 5.82 9.12
C LEU A 5 -19.06 5.92 10.56
N LEU A 6 -17.88 6.50 10.74
CA LEU A 6 -17.25 6.77 12.03
C LEU A 6 -17.63 8.15 12.60
N GLY A 7 -18.55 8.87 11.95
CA GLY A 7 -18.93 10.23 12.34
C GLY A 7 -17.88 11.30 12.02
N GLU A 8 -16.85 10.96 11.26
CA GLU A 8 -15.79 11.88 10.83
C GLU A 8 -16.15 12.58 9.51
N GLN A 9 -15.53 13.74 9.30
CA GLN A 9 -15.66 14.48 8.03
C GLN A 9 -15.09 13.66 6.87
N PRO A 10 -15.65 13.82 5.65
CA PRO A 10 -15.08 13.22 4.45
C PRO A 10 -13.60 13.55 4.30
N ARG A 11 -12.83 12.59 3.83
CA ARG A 11 -11.40 12.74 3.56
C ARG A 11 -11.17 13.95 2.66
N GLN A 12 -10.30 14.85 3.08
CA GLN A 12 -9.75 15.89 2.21
C GLN A 12 -8.43 15.38 1.62
N ASN A 13 -8.25 15.52 0.31
CA ASN A 13 -6.95 15.31 -0.30
C ASN A 13 -6.03 16.43 0.22
N ASN A 14 -4.94 16.08 0.89
CA ASN A 14 -3.88 17.03 1.23
C ASN A 14 -2.51 16.33 1.23
N GLY A 15 -1.44 17.12 1.13
CA GLY A 15 -0.06 16.65 1.25
C GLY A 15 0.30 15.54 0.25
N LEU A 16 0.96 14.48 0.74
CA LEU A 16 1.45 13.39 -0.10
C LEU A 16 0.33 12.63 -0.84
N LEU A 17 -0.84 12.52 -0.20
CA LEU A 17 -1.98 11.82 -0.76
C LEU A 17 -2.57 12.56 -1.95
N GLU A 18 -2.73 13.87 -1.82
CA GLU A 18 -3.16 14.75 -2.93
C GLU A 18 -2.16 14.68 -4.08
N GLU A 19 -0.88 14.84 -3.79
CA GLU A 19 0.19 14.81 -4.78
C GLU A 19 0.20 13.50 -5.59
N ALA A 20 0.03 12.36 -4.94
CA ALA A 20 -0.06 11.05 -5.58
C ALA A 20 -1.31 10.94 -6.46
N ILE A 21 -2.48 11.32 -5.94
CA ILE A 21 -3.76 11.25 -6.66
C ILE A 21 -3.74 12.15 -7.89
N GLU A 22 -3.31 13.40 -7.75
CA GLU A 22 -3.28 14.36 -8.85
C GLU A 22 -2.34 13.91 -9.97
N SER A 23 -1.18 13.34 -9.60
CA SER A 23 -0.22 12.81 -10.57
C SER A 23 -0.83 11.66 -11.38
N MET A 24 -1.53 10.72 -10.72
CA MET A 24 -2.26 9.64 -11.38
C MET A 24 -3.43 10.15 -12.24
N VAL A 25 -4.21 11.12 -11.75
CA VAL A 25 -5.32 11.73 -12.51
C VAL A 25 -4.81 12.47 -13.75
N LYS A 26 -3.65 13.12 -13.67
CA LYS A 26 -3.02 13.72 -14.86
C LYS A 26 -2.67 12.65 -15.89
N THR A 27 -2.13 11.51 -15.47
CA THR A 27 -1.81 10.40 -16.37
C THR A 27 -3.04 9.81 -17.03
N THR A 28 -4.15 9.62 -16.31
CA THR A 28 -5.41 9.14 -16.92
C THR A 28 -5.96 10.11 -17.96
N ARG A 29 -5.82 11.43 -17.73
CA ARG A 29 -6.19 12.44 -18.74
C ARG A 29 -5.31 12.40 -19.99
N LEU A 30 -4.01 12.13 -19.82
CA LEU A 30 -3.09 11.96 -20.97
C LEU A 30 -3.45 10.71 -21.78
N LEU A 31 -3.69 9.58 -21.10
CA LEU A 31 -4.13 8.33 -21.72
C LEU A 31 -5.45 8.53 -22.48
N GLN A 32 -6.45 9.19 -21.87
CA GLN A 32 -7.72 9.44 -22.53
C GLN A 32 -7.56 10.25 -23.82
N LYS A 33 -6.77 11.33 -23.79
CA LYS A 33 -6.49 12.14 -24.99
C LYS A 33 -5.82 11.32 -26.09
N GLU A 34 -4.91 10.42 -25.72
CA GLU A 34 -4.22 9.56 -26.68
C GLU A 34 -5.15 8.51 -27.28
N MET A 35 -6.01 7.90 -26.47
CA MET A 35 -7.05 6.97 -26.94
C MET A 35 -8.05 7.66 -27.87
N ASP A 36 -8.48 8.89 -27.57
CA ASP A 36 -9.40 9.64 -28.42
C ASP A 36 -8.78 9.97 -29.79
N LYS A 37 -7.46 10.14 -29.84
CA LYS A 37 -6.72 10.45 -31.07
C LYS A 37 -6.44 9.21 -31.92
N ASN A 38 -6.04 8.11 -31.30
CA ASN A 38 -5.46 6.94 -31.99
C ASN A 38 -6.25 5.64 -31.80
N GLN A 39 -7.42 5.67 -31.16
CA GLN A 39 -8.37 4.56 -30.97
C GLN A 39 -7.86 3.34 -30.17
N ASP A 40 -6.60 3.33 -29.73
CA ASP A 40 -5.98 2.30 -28.86
C ASP A 40 -6.23 0.85 -29.34
N PRO A 41 -5.75 0.48 -30.55
CA PRO A 41 -6.05 -0.82 -31.14
C PRO A 41 -5.43 -2.01 -30.38
N THR A 42 -4.35 -1.79 -29.61
CA THR A 42 -3.73 -2.83 -28.79
C THR A 42 -4.32 -2.92 -27.39
N HIS A 43 -5.18 -1.97 -27.01
CA HIS A 43 -5.79 -1.84 -25.69
C HIS A 43 -4.81 -1.58 -24.53
N ASP A 44 -3.56 -1.22 -24.84
CA ASP A 44 -2.53 -0.97 -23.83
C ASP A 44 -2.81 0.29 -23.03
N PHE A 45 -3.30 1.36 -23.69
CA PHE A 45 -3.63 2.60 -23.00
C PHE A 45 -4.83 2.43 -22.08
N ARG A 46 -5.86 1.70 -22.53
CA ARG A 46 -7.02 1.36 -21.69
C ARG A 46 -6.65 0.52 -20.50
N LYS A 47 -5.77 -0.48 -20.69
CA LYS A 47 -5.25 -1.31 -19.60
C LYS A 47 -4.52 -0.46 -18.55
N LEU A 48 -3.61 0.41 -18.98
CA LEU A 48 -2.89 1.35 -18.09
C LEU A 48 -3.83 2.31 -17.36
N GLU A 49 -4.88 2.80 -18.04
CA GLU A 49 -5.88 3.69 -17.44
C GLU A 49 -6.67 2.97 -16.33
N ILE A 50 -7.17 1.75 -16.60
CA ILE A 50 -7.89 0.93 -15.63
C ILE A 50 -7.01 0.63 -14.41
N TRP A 51 -5.75 0.25 -14.64
CA TRP A 51 -4.80 0.00 -13.56
C TRP A 51 -4.56 1.23 -12.70
N THR A 52 -4.37 2.39 -13.33
CA THR A 52 -4.16 3.68 -12.64
C THR A 52 -5.39 4.09 -11.84
N ARG A 53 -6.60 3.99 -12.41
CA ARG A 53 -7.85 4.25 -11.67
C ARG A 53 -8.01 3.32 -10.47
N GLY A 54 -7.67 2.04 -10.65
CA GLY A 54 -7.69 1.09 -9.55
C GLY A 54 -6.65 1.38 -8.46
N LEU A 55 -5.50 1.97 -8.80
CA LEU A 55 -4.51 2.44 -7.82
C LEU A 55 -5.03 3.64 -7.01
N ILE A 56 -5.72 4.59 -7.66
CA ILE A 56 -6.38 5.72 -6.98
C ILE A 56 -7.38 5.21 -5.93
N VAL A 57 -8.25 4.27 -6.33
CA VAL A 57 -9.23 3.67 -5.40
C VAL A 57 -8.53 2.92 -4.27
N SER A 58 -7.49 2.12 -4.60
CA SER A 58 -6.77 1.35 -3.59
C SER A 58 -6.07 2.25 -2.56
N LEU A 59 -5.57 3.40 -2.99
CA LEU A 59 -4.94 4.39 -2.12
C LEU A 59 -5.95 5.05 -1.17
N ASP A 60 -7.15 5.37 -1.66
CA ASP A 60 -8.25 5.85 -0.81
C ASP A 60 -8.65 4.81 0.25
N GLU A 61 -8.74 3.53 -0.14
CA GLU A 61 -9.05 2.42 0.78
C GLU A 61 -7.94 2.18 1.82
N LEU A 62 -6.66 2.37 1.44
CA LEU A 62 -5.53 2.28 2.36
C LEU A 62 -5.59 3.38 3.42
N GLU A 63 -5.80 4.63 2.99
CA GLU A 63 -5.95 5.76 3.91
C GLU A 63 -7.11 5.51 4.89
N GLN A 64 -8.26 5.08 4.39
CA GLN A 64 -9.43 4.80 5.22
C GLN A 64 -9.18 3.66 6.21
N SER A 65 -8.37 2.66 5.85
CA SER A 65 -8.00 1.58 6.76
C SER A 65 -7.17 2.10 7.94
N TRP A 66 -6.19 2.96 7.68
CA TRP A 66 -5.39 3.56 8.76
C TRP A 66 -6.21 4.50 9.64
N ASN A 67 -7.04 5.35 9.04
CA ASN A 67 -7.90 6.26 9.80
C ASN A 67 -8.89 5.49 10.69
N ALA A 68 -9.52 4.43 10.18
CA ALA A 68 -10.39 3.57 10.98
C ALA A 68 -9.63 2.84 12.09
N ALA A 69 -8.45 2.28 11.81
CA ALA A 69 -7.62 1.65 12.83
C ALA A 69 -7.27 2.65 13.94
N LYS A 70 -6.85 3.87 13.57
CA LYS A 70 -6.56 4.95 14.50
C LYS A 70 -7.78 5.34 15.33
N HIS A 71 -8.95 5.44 14.72
CA HIS A 71 -10.19 5.76 15.44
C HIS A 71 -10.48 4.74 16.55
N PHE A 72 -10.54 3.45 16.21
CA PHE A 72 -10.86 2.39 17.19
C PHE A 72 -9.77 2.22 18.25
N SER A 73 -8.51 2.52 17.93
CA SER A 73 -7.41 2.44 18.90
C SER A 73 -7.56 3.40 20.09
N GLN A 74 -8.25 4.54 19.91
CA GLN A 74 -8.38 5.57 20.96
C GLN A 74 -9.18 5.09 22.18
N SER A 75 -10.02 4.07 21.98
CA SER A 75 -10.86 3.49 23.03
C SER A 75 -10.17 2.35 23.78
N VAL A 76 -8.94 1.97 23.38
CA VAL A 76 -8.16 0.88 23.99
C VAL A 76 -7.20 1.47 25.03
N GLN A 77 -7.35 1.09 26.30
CA GLN A 77 -6.63 1.65 27.44
C GLN A 77 -5.90 0.58 28.29
N SER A 78 -6.40 -0.65 28.28
CA SER A 78 -5.89 -1.76 29.06
C SER A 78 -4.57 -2.27 28.49
N GLY A 79 -3.57 -2.52 29.35
CA GLY A 79 -2.27 -3.06 28.95
C GLY A 79 -2.26 -4.57 28.66
N TYR A 80 -3.37 -5.26 28.96
CA TYR A 80 -3.53 -6.70 28.75
C TYR A 80 -4.91 -6.97 28.14
N ILE A 81 -4.99 -7.95 27.24
CA ILE A 81 -6.26 -8.33 26.59
C ILE A 81 -7.28 -8.82 27.62
N ASP A 82 -6.81 -9.58 28.63
CA ASP A 82 -7.67 -10.17 29.66
C ASP A 82 -8.27 -9.14 30.63
N ASP A 83 -7.72 -7.92 30.64
CA ASP A 83 -8.19 -6.82 31.49
C ASP A 83 -9.21 -5.91 30.78
N MET A 84 -9.44 -6.14 29.48
CA MET A 84 -10.37 -5.34 28.69
C MET A 84 -11.83 -5.61 29.06
N SER A 85 -12.63 -4.55 29.11
CA SER A 85 -14.09 -4.69 29.09
C SER A 85 -14.57 -5.29 27.76
N ILE A 86 -15.79 -5.85 27.72
CA ILE A 86 -16.37 -6.37 26.47
C ILE A 86 -16.42 -5.29 25.37
N GLN A 87 -16.72 -4.06 25.76
CA GLN A 87 -16.76 -2.91 24.86
C GLN A 87 -15.37 -2.63 24.30
N GLU A 88 -14.37 -2.52 25.18
CA GLU A 88 -12.98 -2.27 24.80
C GLU A 88 -12.41 -3.39 23.91
N GLN A 89 -12.72 -4.65 24.21
CA GLN A 89 -12.34 -5.79 23.39
C GLN A 89 -12.92 -5.67 21.96
N GLY A 90 -14.17 -5.20 21.84
CA GLY A 90 -14.79 -4.95 20.55
C GLY A 90 -14.14 -3.80 19.77
N GLU A 91 -13.66 -2.76 20.45
CA GLU A 91 -12.88 -1.68 19.84
C GLU A 91 -11.51 -2.18 19.38
N TYR A 92 -10.81 -2.94 20.23
CA TYR A 92 -9.53 -3.55 19.90
C TYR A 92 -9.62 -4.47 18.68
N GLN A 93 -10.64 -5.34 18.61
CA GLN A 93 -10.87 -6.20 17.45
C GLN A 93 -11.09 -5.41 16.16
N ARG A 94 -11.81 -4.29 16.23
CA ARG A 94 -12.01 -3.40 15.07
C ARG A 94 -10.71 -2.71 14.67
N TYR A 95 -9.92 -2.22 15.62
CA TYR A 95 -8.56 -1.73 15.37
C TYR A 95 -7.72 -2.79 14.63
N VAL A 96 -7.65 -4.02 15.16
CA VAL A 96 -6.88 -5.12 14.57
C VAL A 96 -7.35 -5.41 13.15
N TYR A 97 -8.66 -5.47 12.91
CA TYR A 97 -9.24 -5.70 11.59
C TYR A 97 -8.77 -4.65 10.57
N PHE A 98 -8.91 -3.37 10.89
CA PHE A 98 -8.51 -2.29 9.97
C PHE A 98 -6.99 -2.17 9.82
N TYR A 99 -6.24 -2.41 10.89
CA TYR A 99 -4.78 -2.44 10.86
C TYR A 99 -4.24 -3.54 9.93
N LYS A 100 -4.80 -4.76 10.04
CA LYS A 100 -4.48 -5.89 9.15
C LYS A 100 -4.74 -5.56 7.68
N ASN A 101 -5.91 -5.02 7.39
CA ASN A 101 -6.26 -4.58 6.05
C ASN A 101 -5.30 -3.49 5.55
N GLY A 102 -4.93 -2.53 6.40
CA GLY A 102 -3.99 -1.47 6.08
C GLY A 102 -2.63 -2.00 5.63
N PHE A 103 -1.96 -2.82 6.44
CA PHE A 103 -0.60 -3.27 6.09
C PHE A 103 -0.59 -4.24 4.91
N ILE A 104 -1.63 -5.06 4.71
CA ILE A 104 -1.74 -5.92 3.50
C ILE A 104 -1.82 -5.04 2.27
N ARG A 105 -2.66 -4.00 2.33
CA ARG A 105 -2.94 -3.09 1.23
C ARG A 105 -1.74 -2.21 0.86
N VAL A 106 -0.87 -1.85 1.81
CA VAL A 106 0.44 -1.22 1.51
C VAL A 106 1.22 -2.05 0.49
N PHE A 107 1.40 -3.35 0.73
CA PHE A 107 2.19 -4.19 -0.17
C PHE A 107 1.45 -4.47 -1.48
N SER A 108 0.14 -4.68 -1.45
CA SER A 108 -0.65 -4.90 -2.66
C SER A 108 -0.61 -3.69 -3.61
N ILE A 109 -0.63 -2.46 -3.08
CA ILE A 109 -0.50 -1.24 -3.88
C ILE A 109 0.91 -1.13 -4.47
N LEU A 110 1.95 -1.35 -3.67
CA LEU A 110 3.32 -1.33 -4.16
C LEU A 110 3.51 -2.37 -5.28
N ASP A 111 3.05 -3.60 -5.10
CA ASP A 111 3.20 -4.65 -6.10
C ASP A 111 2.42 -4.33 -7.38
N LYS A 112 1.21 -3.75 -7.28
CA LYS A 112 0.46 -3.25 -8.44
C LYS A 112 1.18 -2.10 -9.15
N LEU A 113 1.79 -1.17 -8.41
CA LEU A 113 2.66 -0.14 -8.98
C LEU A 113 3.86 -0.79 -9.69
N GLY A 114 4.45 -1.82 -9.10
CA GLY A 114 5.51 -2.62 -9.74
C GLY A 114 5.08 -3.18 -11.09
N THR A 115 3.88 -3.74 -11.18
CA THR A 115 3.31 -4.22 -12.45
C THR A 115 3.12 -3.08 -13.46
N VAL A 116 2.59 -1.94 -13.02
CA VAL A 116 2.44 -0.75 -13.89
C VAL A 116 3.80 -0.29 -14.42
N LEU A 117 4.81 -0.14 -13.55
CA LEU A 117 6.16 0.29 -13.94
C LEU A 117 6.84 -0.71 -14.86
N ASN A 118 6.64 -2.01 -14.62
CA ASN A 118 7.18 -3.06 -15.46
C ASN A 118 6.68 -2.95 -16.89
N ASP A 119 5.37 -2.74 -17.06
CA ASP A 119 4.75 -2.65 -18.39
C ASP A 119 5.08 -1.30 -19.04
N LEU A 120 4.95 -0.20 -18.29
CA LEU A 120 5.15 1.17 -18.79
C LEU A 120 6.58 1.43 -19.31
N PHE A 121 7.57 0.79 -18.72
CA PHE A 121 8.99 0.99 -19.06
C PHE A 121 9.65 -0.26 -19.65
N ASP A 122 8.83 -1.22 -20.10
CA ASP A 122 9.24 -2.48 -20.70
C ASP A 122 10.40 -3.18 -19.97
N LEU A 123 10.32 -3.24 -18.64
CA LEU A 123 11.41 -3.74 -17.79
C LEU A 123 11.57 -5.26 -17.87
N HIS A 124 10.56 -5.94 -18.43
CA HIS A 124 10.50 -7.39 -18.62
C HIS A 124 10.81 -8.21 -17.35
N THR A 125 10.45 -7.70 -16.17
CA THR A 125 10.71 -8.31 -14.86
C THR A 125 10.10 -9.72 -14.77
N SER A 126 8.95 -9.94 -15.41
CA SER A 126 8.28 -11.25 -15.50
C SER A 126 9.13 -12.34 -16.17
N LYS A 127 10.04 -11.97 -17.10
CA LYS A 127 10.98 -12.93 -17.73
C LYS A 127 12.03 -13.43 -16.74
N VAL A 128 12.34 -12.65 -15.70
CA VAL A 128 13.28 -13.02 -14.64
C VAL A 128 12.55 -13.76 -13.50
N LYS A 129 11.33 -13.33 -13.17
CA LYS A 129 10.52 -13.95 -12.11
C LYS A 129 9.03 -13.77 -12.42
N ALA A 130 8.30 -14.87 -12.66
CA ALA A 130 6.88 -14.82 -13.00
C ALA A 130 6.02 -14.07 -11.96
N HIS A 131 6.31 -14.27 -10.66
CA HIS A 131 5.70 -13.55 -9.55
C HIS A 131 6.72 -12.61 -8.89
N PHE A 132 6.73 -11.36 -9.31
CA PHE A 132 7.65 -10.34 -8.82
C PHE A 132 6.94 -9.34 -7.91
N SER A 133 7.71 -8.76 -6.99
CA SER A 133 7.25 -7.65 -6.14
C SER A 133 7.73 -6.31 -6.68
N TYR A 134 7.19 -5.22 -6.15
CA TYR A 134 7.70 -3.86 -6.36
C TYR A 134 9.23 -3.77 -6.23
N PHE A 135 9.78 -4.34 -5.16
CA PHE A 135 11.23 -4.32 -4.89
C PHE A 135 12.04 -5.13 -5.90
N THR A 136 11.41 -6.05 -6.64
CA THR A 136 12.05 -6.76 -7.75
C THR A 136 12.14 -5.85 -8.98
N VAL A 137 11.09 -5.05 -9.24
CA VAL A 137 11.09 -4.05 -10.31
C VAL A 137 12.11 -2.95 -10.07
N LEU A 138 12.27 -2.47 -8.83
CA LEU A 138 13.33 -1.51 -8.48
C LEU A 138 14.74 -2.03 -8.78
N ARG A 139 14.99 -3.32 -8.50
CA ARG A 139 16.26 -3.96 -8.87
C ARG A 139 16.43 -4.05 -10.38
N GLN A 140 15.34 -4.27 -11.11
CA GLN A 140 15.35 -4.35 -12.58
C GLN A 140 15.69 -3.01 -13.23
N PHE A 141 15.15 -1.89 -12.73
CA PHE A 141 15.55 -0.54 -13.16
C PHE A 141 17.07 -0.34 -13.07
N ARG A 142 17.66 -0.70 -11.91
CA ARG A 142 19.11 -0.59 -11.70
C ARG A 142 19.91 -1.51 -12.61
N PHE A 143 19.44 -2.73 -12.84
CA PHE A 143 20.09 -3.70 -13.71
C PHE A 143 20.12 -3.23 -15.17
N LEU A 144 18.98 -2.76 -15.69
CA LEU A 144 18.85 -2.26 -17.05
C LEU A 144 19.46 -0.87 -17.27
N LYS A 145 19.77 -0.14 -16.18
CA LYS A 145 20.22 1.27 -16.22
C LYS A 145 19.24 2.16 -16.99
N ALA A 146 17.96 1.82 -16.94
CA ALA A 146 16.89 2.58 -17.58
C ALA A 146 16.32 3.60 -16.60
N HIS A 147 15.87 4.75 -17.12
CA HIS A 147 15.19 5.79 -16.34
C HIS A 147 15.90 6.17 -15.04
N GLY A 148 17.21 6.48 -15.11
CA GLY A 148 18.08 6.69 -13.95
C GLY A 148 17.52 7.67 -12.91
N GLU A 149 16.95 8.80 -13.34
CA GLU A 149 16.30 9.80 -12.47
C GLU A 149 15.21 9.15 -11.59
N LEU A 150 14.29 8.39 -12.21
CA LEU A 150 13.22 7.68 -11.48
C LEU A 150 13.78 6.55 -10.61
N ALA A 151 14.75 5.79 -11.14
CA ALA A 151 15.33 4.66 -10.41
C ALA A 151 16.01 5.10 -9.11
N GLU A 152 16.75 6.21 -9.15
CA GLU A 152 17.41 6.80 -7.98
C GLU A 152 16.40 7.34 -6.97
N GLU A 153 15.35 8.04 -7.44
CA GLU A 153 14.30 8.57 -6.57
C GLU A 153 13.54 7.45 -5.84
N LEU A 154 13.12 6.40 -6.56
CA LEU A 154 12.41 5.27 -5.97
C LEU A 154 13.28 4.46 -5.01
N GLU A 155 14.59 4.35 -5.27
CA GLU A 155 15.54 3.69 -4.36
C GLU A 155 15.72 4.52 -3.08
N ALA A 156 15.85 5.84 -3.19
CA ALA A 156 15.93 6.73 -2.04
C ALA A 156 14.66 6.69 -1.16
N ILE A 157 13.48 6.64 -1.79
CA ILE A 157 12.20 6.43 -1.08
C ILE A 157 12.22 5.08 -0.36
N LYS A 158 12.57 3.98 -1.05
CA LYS A 158 12.65 2.65 -0.45
C LYS A 158 13.57 2.61 0.77
N ASP A 159 14.75 3.21 0.67
CA ASP A 159 15.75 3.19 1.74
C ASP A 159 15.31 4.02 2.95
N ARG A 160 14.65 5.17 2.72
CA ARG A 160 14.09 6.01 3.78
C ARG A 160 13.08 5.27 4.66
N TYR A 161 12.24 4.43 4.05
CA TYR A 161 11.15 3.73 4.76
C TYR A 161 11.48 2.26 5.07
N LYS A 162 12.74 1.84 4.93
CA LYS A 162 13.15 0.43 5.10
C LYS A 162 12.75 -0.17 6.44
N ALA A 163 12.92 0.56 7.54
CA ALA A 163 12.62 0.07 8.89
C ALA A 163 11.11 -0.22 9.09
N PRO A 164 10.19 0.74 8.92
CA PRO A 164 8.76 0.51 9.12
C PRO A 164 8.21 -0.55 8.14
N LEU A 165 8.62 -0.56 6.86
CA LEU A 165 8.15 -1.60 5.94
C LEU A 165 8.66 -3.00 6.30
N ASN A 166 9.83 -3.12 6.92
CA ASN A 166 10.28 -4.41 7.40
C ASN A 166 9.43 -4.91 8.56
N ALA A 167 8.98 -4.02 9.46
CA ALA A 167 8.05 -4.36 10.53
C ALA A 167 6.69 -4.81 9.95
N LEU A 168 6.09 -4.01 9.07
CA LEU A 168 4.82 -4.34 8.41
C LEU A 168 4.91 -5.64 7.61
N ARG A 169 6.03 -5.89 6.92
CA ARG A 169 6.24 -7.12 6.14
C ARG A 169 6.30 -8.35 7.02
N LYS A 170 6.96 -8.27 8.17
CA LYS A 170 7.00 -9.37 9.16
C LYS A 170 5.59 -9.67 9.67
N ARG A 171 4.81 -8.63 10.02
CA ARG A 171 3.41 -8.77 10.45
C ARG A 171 2.53 -9.40 9.37
N ARG A 172 2.60 -8.90 8.13
CA ARG A 172 1.88 -9.48 7.00
C ARG A 172 2.23 -10.95 6.79
N ASN A 173 3.51 -11.30 6.83
CA ASN A 173 3.92 -12.68 6.67
C ASN A 173 3.39 -13.55 7.82
N ALA A 174 3.48 -13.08 9.07
CA ALA A 174 2.92 -13.77 10.22
C ALA A 174 1.41 -13.98 10.06
N GLU A 175 0.65 -12.94 9.67
CA GLU A 175 -0.78 -13.05 9.42
C GLU A 175 -1.13 -14.08 8.34
N ILE A 176 -0.43 -14.05 7.21
CA ILE A 176 -0.60 -15.04 6.15
C ILE A 176 -0.25 -16.43 6.65
N HIS A 177 0.79 -16.57 7.48
CA HIS A 177 1.14 -17.85 8.10
C HIS A 177 0.06 -18.33 9.06
N TYR A 178 -0.47 -17.47 9.94
CA TYR A 178 -1.54 -17.81 10.87
C TYR A 178 -2.84 -18.19 10.15
N MET A 179 -3.27 -17.43 9.14
CA MET A 179 -4.43 -17.82 8.32
C MET A 179 -4.23 -19.16 7.60
N ASN A 180 -2.99 -19.52 7.25
CA ASN A 180 -2.68 -20.80 6.62
C ASN A 180 -2.47 -21.94 7.66
N SER A 181 -2.14 -21.63 8.91
CA SER A 181 -1.92 -22.57 10.02
C SER A 181 -3.09 -22.69 10.99
N GLU A 182 -4.22 -22.02 10.72
CA GLU A 182 -5.44 -21.93 11.55
C GLU A 182 -6.03 -23.27 12.01
N MET A 183 -5.58 -24.42 11.47
CA MET A 183 -5.99 -25.74 11.95
C MET A 183 -4.99 -26.44 12.89
N GLN A 184 -3.75 -25.95 13.04
CA GLN A 184 -2.73 -26.56 13.92
C GLN A 184 -2.33 -25.67 15.13
N ASP A 185 -2.46 -24.34 15.06
CA ASP A 185 -1.97 -23.43 16.11
C ASP A 185 -2.93 -23.21 17.29
N ASP A 186 -4.24 -23.40 17.12
CA ASP A 186 -5.22 -23.30 18.23
C ASP A 186 -4.92 -24.31 19.36
N LEU A 187 -4.27 -25.43 19.02
CA LEU A 187 -3.76 -26.41 19.98
C LEU A 187 -2.43 -25.95 20.62
N TRP A 188 -1.56 -25.26 19.88
CA TRP A 188 -0.22 -24.90 20.36
C TRP A 188 -0.22 -23.69 21.30
N GLN A 189 -1.05 -22.68 21.05
CA GLN A 189 -1.21 -21.53 21.95
C GLN A 189 -1.87 -21.90 23.28
N ARG A 190 -2.78 -22.89 23.30
CA ARG A 190 -3.34 -23.43 24.55
C ARG A 190 -2.34 -24.23 25.38
N HIS A 191 -1.22 -24.67 24.80
CA HIS A 191 -0.24 -25.52 25.48
C HIS A 191 0.98 -24.79 26.05
N GLN A 192 1.22 -23.50 25.77
CA GLN A 192 2.45 -22.81 26.20
C GLN A 192 2.33 -21.75 27.31
N GLY A 193 1.14 -21.40 27.83
CA GLY A 193 1.04 -20.37 28.87
C GLY A 193 -0.23 -20.42 29.70
N LEU A 194 -0.29 -21.32 30.68
CA LEU A 194 -1.43 -21.47 31.59
C LEU A 194 -1.46 -20.44 32.74
N SER A 195 -0.69 -19.33 32.67
CA SER A 195 -0.65 -18.36 33.79
C SER A 195 -0.25 -16.92 33.45
N ASP A 196 0.18 -16.59 32.23
CA ASP A 196 0.65 -15.23 31.92
C ASP A 196 -0.37 -14.50 31.05
N LYS A 197 -0.87 -13.36 31.54
CA LYS A 197 -1.78 -12.48 30.79
C LYS A 197 -1.14 -12.08 29.47
N ILE A 198 -1.93 -12.05 28.40
CA ILE A 198 -1.43 -11.63 27.09
C ILE A 198 -1.25 -10.11 27.09
N GLU A 199 0.01 -9.66 27.10
CA GLU A 199 0.38 -8.25 27.03
C GLU A 199 -0.07 -7.64 25.69
N LEU A 200 -0.67 -6.45 25.77
CA LEU A 200 -1.13 -5.74 24.59
C LEU A 200 0.06 -5.22 23.78
N GLU A 201 -0.08 -5.30 22.47
CA GLU A 201 0.93 -4.79 21.56
C GLU A 201 1.05 -3.25 21.56
N ASP A 202 2.19 -2.71 21.13
CA ASP A 202 2.41 -1.26 21.01
C ASP A 202 1.62 -0.68 19.82
N ILE A 203 0.36 -0.34 20.09
CA ILE A 203 -0.61 0.18 19.12
C ILE A 203 -0.12 1.47 18.47
N ASP A 204 0.46 2.40 19.24
CA ASP A 204 0.92 3.69 18.72
C ASP A 204 2.05 3.49 17.70
N LYS A 205 3.02 2.63 18.03
CA LYS A 205 4.09 2.25 17.10
C LYS A 205 3.55 1.56 15.86
N HIS A 206 2.51 0.75 15.97
CA HIS A 206 1.92 0.06 14.82
C HIS A 206 1.23 1.02 13.87
N LEU A 207 0.48 1.97 14.42
CA LEU A 207 -0.16 3.02 13.63
C LEU A 207 0.87 3.94 12.99
N ASP A 208 1.99 4.22 13.67
CA ASP A 208 3.11 4.97 13.09
C ASP A 208 3.78 4.20 11.94
N ASP A 209 4.12 2.92 12.15
CA ASP A 209 4.69 2.07 11.10
C ASP A 209 3.76 2.00 9.86
N LEU A 210 2.44 1.89 10.08
CA LEU A 210 1.45 1.89 9.01
C LEU A 210 1.35 3.26 8.31
N GLN A 211 1.36 4.36 9.05
CA GLN A 211 1.40 5.71 8.46
C GLN A 211 2.64 5.90 7.60
N GLN A 212 3.81 5.45 8.07
CA GLN A 212 5.04 5.49 7.29
C GLN A 212 4.96 4.60 6.03
N GLY A 213 4.23 3.48 6.10
CA GLY A 213 3.89 2.68 4.92
C GLY A 213 3.01 3.42 3.91
N ILE A 214 2.01 4.19 4.37
CA ILE A 214 1.18 5.05 3.53
C ILE A 214 2.02 6.13 2.86
N ASP A 215 2.90 6.78 3.61
CA ASP A 215 3.79 7.82 3.09
C ASP A 215 4.70 7.28 1.99
N MET A 216 5.29 6.08 2.19
CA MET A 216 6.09 5.43 1.15
C MET A 216 5.25 5.19 -0.11
N VAL A 217 4.05 4.62 0.02
CA VAL A 217 3.15 4.36 -1.11
C VAL A 217 2.84 5.65 -1.86
N CYS A 218 2.46 6.72 -1.16
CA CYS A 218 2.15 8.00 -1.77
C CYS A 218 3.34 8.57 -2.52
N ARG A 219 4.54 8.54 -1.92
CA ARG A 219 5.77 9.04 -2.55
C ARG A 219 6.17 8.23 -3.78
N SER A 220 6.12 6.89 -3.70
CA SER A 220 6.43 6.02 -4.82
C SER A 220 5.46 6.22 -6.00
N LEU A 221 4.16 6.38 -5.71
CA LEU A 221 3.15 6.70 -6.72
C LEU A 221 3.40 8.09 -7.32
N ALA A 222 3.59 9.12 -6.49
CA ALA A 222 3.84 10.48 -6.93
C ALA A 222 5.09 10.55 -7.83
N ALA A 223 6.23 10.02 -7.39
CA ALA A 223 7.47 9.97 -8.16
C ALA A 223 7.27 9.28 -9.53
N SER A 224 6.69 8.09 -9.52
CA SER A 224 6.43 7.30 -10.73
C SER A 224 5.57 8.07 -11.73
N TYR A 225 4.41 8.56 -11.30
CA TYR A 225 3.45 9.20 -12.19
C TYR A 225 3.89 10.62 -12.59
N LYS A 226 4.60 11.37 -11.75
CA LYS A 226 5.20 12.65 -12.13
C LYS A 226 6.25 12.48 -13.21
N TYR A 227 7.13 11.49 -13.04
CA TYR A 227 8.14 11.16 -14.05
C TYR A 227 7.48 10.77 -15.38
N THR A 228 6.49 9.88 -15.36
CA THR A 228 5.71 9.49 -16.56
C THR A 228 5.06 10.70 -17.22
N ASN A 229 4.40 11.57 -16.45
CA ASN A 229 3.76 12.75 -16.97
C ASN A 229 4.74 13.72 -17.63
N LYS A 230 5.94 13.91 -17.05
CA LYS A 230 7.03 14.71 -17.63
C LYS A 230 7.47 14.10 -18.96
N LEU A 231 7.81 12.81 -18.96
CA LEU A 231 8.27 12.08 -20.14
C LEU A 231 7.27 12.14 -21.30
N TRP A 232 5.98 11.95 -21.02
CA TRP A 232 4.92 11.97 -22.04
C TRP A 232 4.56 13.36 -22.53
N THR A 233 4.69 14.39 -21.68
CA THR A 233 4.50 15.78 -22.13
C THR A 233 5.60 16.19 -23.11
N GLU A 234 6.82 15.70 -22.91
CA GLU A 234 7.98 16.02 -23.76
C GLU A 234 8.05 15.17 -25.03
N ASN A 235 7.75 13.87 -24.95
CA ASN A 235 8.03 12.89 -26.01
C ASN A 235 6.79 12.29 -26.70
N GLY A 236 5.60 12.74 -26.30
CA GLY A 236 4.32 12.11 -26.62
C GLY A 236 4.04 10.89 -25.72
N VAL A 237 2.75 10.52 -25.61
CA VAL A 237 2.34 9.31 -24.88
C VAL A 237 2.81 8.08 -25.65
N ARG A 238 3.42 7.13 -24.93
CA ARG A 238 3.92 5.86 -25.49
C ARG A 238 3.52 4.71 -24.56
N ALA A 239 3.09 3.61 -25.17
CA ALA A 239 2.86 2.32 -24.50
C ALA A 239 4.17 1.52 -24.50
#